data_AF-A0A820MFH7-F1
#
_entry.id   AF-A0A820MFH7-F1
#
_cell.length_a   1.000
_cell.length_b   1.000
_cell.length_c   1.000
_cell.angle_alpha   90.00
_cell.angle_beta   90.00
_cell.angle_gamma   90.00
#
_symmetry.space_group_name_H-M   'P 1'
#
loop_
_entity.id
_entity.type
_entity.pdbx_description
1 polymer ?
#
loop_
_entity_poly.entity_id
_entity_poly.type
_entity_poly.pdbx_seq_one_letter_code
_entity_poly.pdbx_strand_id
1 'polypeptide(L)'
;VHQETFGKSGCRRIVPGQYLAIDPKGRAVLIGAIEKQKLVYILNRDSQARLTISSPLEAHKANTITFYTVGVDVGFENPVFACLEVDYEETDNDHTGQAAHDIKQSLTFYELDLGLNHVVRKYSEPLEKFANLLITVPAGTEGPSGVLVCSENYITFKNFGD
;
A
#
# COMPACT_ATOMS: atom_id res chain seq x y z
N VAL A 1 9.95 22.42 8.65
CA VAL A 1 8.62 21.79 8.60
C VAL A 1 8.18 21.79 7.15
N HIS A 2 7.79 20.63 6.60
CA HIS A 2 7.28 20.51 5.24
C HIS A 2 5.75 20.45 5.27
N GLN A 3 5.08 21.07 4.30
CA GLN A 3 3.62 21.09 4.18
C GLN A 3 3.21 21.12 2.71
N GLU A 4 2.94 19.95 2.15
CA GLU A 4 2.54 19.77 0.75
C GLU A 4 1.03 19.61 0.64
N THR A 5 0.40 20.29 -0.33
CA THR A 5 -1.05 20.17 -0.57
C THR A 5 -1.31 19.06 -1.58
N PHE A 6 -2.15 18.09 -1.23
CA PHE A 6 -2.47 16.93 -2.09
C PHE A 6 -3.97 16.72 -2.33
N GLY A 7 -4.84 17.48 -1.67
CA GLY A 7 -6.28 17.29 -1.77
C GLY A 7 -7.09 18.31 -0.97
N LYS A 8 -8.41 18.14 -1.02
CA LYS A 8 -9.35 18.96 -0.25
C LYS A 8 -9.43 18.49 1.20
N SER A 9 -9.73 19.40 2.12
CA SER A 9 -9.89 19.11 3.55
C SER A 9 -11.11 18.23 3.87
N GLY A 10 -11.07 17.58 5.04
CA GLY A 10 -12.13 16.74 5.62
C GLY A 10 -11.88 15.24 5.50
N CYS A 11 -12.56 14.43 6.32
CA CYS A 11 -12.53 12.96 6.24
C CYS A 11 -13.35 12.49 5.03
N ARG A 12 -12.69 12.30 3.89
CA ARG A 12 -13.34 11.95 2.62
C ARG A 12 -12.94 10.55 2.18
N ARG A 13 -13.86 9.88 1.49
CA ARG A 13 -13.70 8.50 1.00
C ARG A 13 -12.49 8.33 0.07
N ILE A 14 -12.32 9.27 -0.87
CA ILE A 14 -11.33 9.18 -1.95
C ILE A 14 -10.14 10.14 -1.80
N VAL A 15 -10.07 10.96 -0.74
CA VAL A 15 -8.90 11.84 -0.53
C VAL A 15 -7.96 11.16 0.46
N PRO A 16 -6.65 11.02 0.13
CA PRO A 16 -5.70 10.36 1.01
C PRO A 16 -5.62 10.98 2.41
N GLY A 17 -5.40 10.15 3.42
CA GLY A 17 -5.30 10.58 4.82
C GLY A 17 -5.73 9.54 5.84
N GLN A 18 -6.39 8.46 5.39
CA GLN A 18 -6.80 7.35 6.27
C GLN A 18 -5.65 6.40 6.56
N TYR A 19 -4.83 6.10 5.55
CA TYR A 19 -3.72 5.16 5.64
C TYR A 19 -2.39 5.87 5.41
N LEU A 20 -1.38 5.48 6.19
CA LEU A 20 -0.02 6.00 6.10
C LEU A 20 0.96 4.85 6.32
N ALA A 21 1.89 4.68 5.38
CA ALA A 21 2.92 3.66 5.46
C ALA A 21 4.26 4.23 5.01
N ILE A 22 5.35 3.81 5.64
CA ILE A 22 6.69 4.35 5.41
C ILE A 22 7.62 3.18 5.04
N ASP A 23 8.49 3.40 4.05
CA ASP A 23 9.61 2.51 3.77
C ASP A 23 10.50 2.40 5.03
N PRO A 24 10.84 1.19 5.52
CA PRO A 24 11.62 1.05 6.75
C PRO A 24 13.01 1.72 6.74
N LYS A 25 13.56 2.05 5.56
CA LYS A 25 14.80 2.83 5.44
C LYS A 25 14.58 4.33 5.27
N GLY A 26 13.34 4.80 5.36
CA GLY A 26 12.96 6.21 5.33
C GLY A 26 13.07 6.87 3.96
N ARG A 27 13.05 6.09 2.87
CA ARG A 27 13.24 6.58 1.49
C ARG A 27 11.95 7.05 0.82
N ALA A 28 10.81 6.55 1.28
CA ALA A 28 9.51 6.88 0.72
C ALA A 28 8.40 6.75 1.75
N VAL A 29 7.29 7.45 1.50
CA VAL A 29 6.06 7.36 2.28
C VAL A 29 4.86 7.25 1.34
N LEU A 30 3.95 6.32 1.62
CA LEU A 30 2.67 6.18 0.95
C LEU A 30 1.56 6.72 1.85
N ILE A 31 0.76 7.63 1.33
CA ILE A 31 -0.50 8.09 1.92
C ILE A 31 -1.68 7.60 1.08
N GLY A 32 -2.64 6.93 1.73
CA GLY A 32 -3.77 6.27 1.08
C GLY A 32 -5.12 6.78 1.58
N ALA A 33 -6.10 6.81 0.68
CA ALA A 33 -7.51 6.98 1.01
C ALA A 33 -8.16 5.62 1.30
N ILE A 34 -9.41 5.63 1.75
CA ILE A 34 -10.21 4.40 1.90
C ILE A 34 -10.45 3.77 0.54
N GLU A 35 -10.62 4.59 -0.50
CA GLU A 35 -10.89 4.12 -1.85
C GLU A 35 -10.06 4.90 -2.87
N LYS A 36 -9.65 4.21 -3.93
CA LYS A 36 -9.07 4.78 -5.16
C LYS A 36 -7.69 5.40 -5.02
N GLN A 37 -7.55 6.49 -4.27
CA GLN A 37 -6.35 7.32 -4.30
C GLN A 37 -5.28 6.83 -3.34
N LYS A 38 -4.08 6.64 -3.88
CA LYS A 38 -2.82 6.45 -3.16
C LYS A 38 -1.76 7.35 -3.78
N LEU A 39 -0.98 8.00 -2.93
CA LEU A 39 0.12 8.87 -3.33
C LEU A 39 1.40 8.42 -2.62
N VAL A 40 2.51 8.38 -3.36
CA VAL A 40 3.83 8.05 -2.82
C VAL A 40 4.74 9.26 -2.94
N TYR A 41 5.37 9.65 -1.85
CA TYR A 41 6.38 10.70 -1.80
C TYR A 41 7.75 10.08 -1.60
N ILE A 42 8.74 10.58 -2.36
CA ILE A 42 10.14 10.22 -2.18
C ILE A 42 10.74 11.19 -1.17
N LEU A 43 11.46 10.64 -0.19
CA LEU A 43 12.14 11.36 0.86
C LEU A 43 13.65 11.30 0.60
N ASN A 44 14.28 12.46 0.48
CA ASN A 44 15.72 12.59 0.22
C ASN A 44 16.38 13.53 1.23
N ARG A 45 17.72 13.57 1.19
CA ARG A 45 18.53 14.54 1.93
C ARG A 45 19.36 15.36 0.96
N ASP A 46 19.35 16.67 1.12
CA ASP A 46 20.23 17.56 0.35
C ASP A 46 21.66 17.57 0.92
N SER A 47 22.56 18.32 0.29
CA SER A 47 23.96 18.48 0.73
C SER A 47 24.12 19.16 2.09
N GLN A 48 23.06 19.78 2.61
CA GLN A 48 23.01 20.40 3.93
C GLN A 48 22.31 19.50 4.97
N ALA A 49 22.11 18.22 4.65
CA ALA A 49 21.42 17.23 5.47
C ALA A 49 19.96 17.59 5.82
N ARG A 50 19.31 18.43 5.00
CA ARG A 50 17.90 18.77 5.15
C ARG A 50 17.04 17.76 4.40
N LEU A 51 15.92 17.38 5.00
CA LEU A 51 14.90 16.56 4.33
C LEU A 51 14.36 17.31 3.10
N THR A 52 14.26 16.62 1.97
CA THR A 52 13.57 17.07 0.76
C THR A 52 12.48 16.07 0.40
N ILE A 53 11.38 16.57 -0.16
CA ILE A 53 10.20 15.77 -0.53
C ILE A 53 9.94 15.99 -2.03
N SER A 54 9.76 14.92 -2.79
CA SER A 54 9.39 15.01 -4.20
C SER A 54 7.92 15.40 -4.39
N SER A 55 7.55 15.76 -5.62
CA SER A 55 6.14 15.70 -6.03
C SER A 55 5.58 14.28 -5.82
N PRO A 56 4.28 14.14 -5.50
CA PRO A 56 3.67 12.83 -5.27
C PRO A 56 3.58 12.04 -6.58
N LEU A 57 3.83 10.74 -6.48
CA LEU A 57 3.59 9.76 -7.53
C LEU A 57 2.26 9.05 -7.26
N GLU A 58 1.44 8.92 -8.30
CA GLU A 58 0.10 8.35 -8.18
C GLU A 58 0.11 6.83 -8.33
N ALA A 59 -0.59 6.14 -7.43
CA ALA A 59 -0.85 4.69 -7.50
C ALA A 59 -2.36 4.42 -7.42
N HIS A 60 -3.13 5.18 -8.19
CA HIS A 60 -4.59 5.14 -8.16
C HIS A 60 -5.15 3.85 -8.79
N LYS A 61 -6.19 3.29 -8.16
CA LYS A 61 -6.96 2.18 -8.74
C LYS A 61 -8.45 2.37 -8.45
N ALA A 62 -9.23 2.66 -9.48
CA ALA A 62 -10.67 2.84 -9.36
C ALA A 62 -11.34 1.58 -8.80
N ASN A 63 -12.49 1.77 -8.14
CA ASN A 63 -13.34 0.69 -7.61
C ASN A 63 -12.62 -0.23 -6.62
N THR A 64 -11.58 0.27 -5.95
CA THR A 64 -10.80 -0.51 -4.98
C THR A 64 -10.85 0.11 -3.60
N ILE A 65 -11.32 -0.65 -2.63
CA ILE A 65 -11.33 -0.34 -1.21
C ILE A 65 -10.03 -0.87 -0.59
N THR A 66 -9.33 -0.02 0.16
CA THR A 66 -8.15 -0.39 0.95
C THR A 66 -8.55 -0.59 2.41
N PHE A 67 -8.11 -1.70 3.00
CA PHE A 67 -8.39 -2.06 4.40
C PHE A 67 -7.22 -1.73 5.32
N TYR A 68 -5.99 -1.92 4.83
CA TYR A 68 -4.77 -1.67 5.58
C TYR A 68 -3.58 -1.49 4.63
N THR A 69 -2.54 -0.77 5.07
CA THR A 69 -1.32 -0.55 4.30
C THR A 69 -0.09 -0.55 5.20
N VAL A 70 0.98 -1.21 4.76
CA VAL A 70 2.30 -1.21 5.44
C VAL A 70 3.44 -1.05 4.44
N GLY A 71 4.57 -0.52 4.90
CA GLY A 71 5.82 -0.61 4.17
C GLY A 71 6.43 -1.99 4.37
N VAL A 72 6.97 -2.57 3.31
CA VAL A 72 7.69 -3.86 3.36
C VAL A 72 9.18 -3.55 3.52
N ASP A 73 9.84 -4.19 4.48
CA ASP A 73 11.30 -4.07 4.56
C ASP A 73 11.89 -4.88 3.42
N VAL A 74 12.50 -4.20 2.44
CA VAL A 74 13.18 -4.84 1.30
C VAL A 74 14.67 -4.50 1.31
N GLY A 75 15.21 -4.13 2.47
CA GLY A 75 16.59 -3.65 2.58
C GLY A 75 16.78 -2.37 1.77
N PHE A 76 17.64 -2.43 0.75
CA PHE A 76 17.95 -1.29 -0.13
C PHE A 76 17.41 -1.45 -1.56
N GLU A 77 16.64 -2.50 -1.83
CA GLU A 77 15.90 -2.65 -3.08
C GLU A 77 14.81 -1.57 -3.20
N ASN A 78 14.22 -1.43 -4.38
CA ASN A 78 13.12 -0.47 -4.63
C ASN A 78 12.04 -0.56 -3.53
N PRO A 79 11.64 0.55 -2.88
CA PRO A 79 10.66 0.52 -1.80
C PRO A 79 9.34 -0.15 -2.21
N VAL A 80 8.80 -0.99 -1.33
CA VAL A 80 7.54 -1.71 -1.58
C VAL A 80 6.53 -1.41 -0.47
N PHE A 81 5.26 -1.23 -0.85
CA PHE A 81 4.13 -1.07 0.05
C PHE A 81 3.11 -2.19 -0.17
N ALA A 82 2.73 -2.89 0.88
CA ALA A 82 1.71 -3.93 0.85
C ALA A 82 0.35 -3.37 1.31
N CYS A 83 -0.71 -3.65 0.56
CA CYS A 83 -2.07 -3.21 0.83
C CYS A 83 -3.04 -4.39 0.85
N LEU A 84 -3.97 -4.40 1.80
CA LEU A 84 -5.16 -5.25 1.76
C LEU A 84 -6.26 -4.54 0.97
N GLU A 85 -6.75 -5.16 -0.09
CA GLU A 85 -7.61 -4.49 -1.07
C GLU A 85 -8.78 -5.36 -1.52
N VAL A 86 -9.90 -4.73 -1.87
CA VAL A 86 -11.03 -5.37 -2.53
C VAL A 86 -11.43 -4.54 -3.73
N ASP A 87 -11.47 -5.15 -4.91
CA ASP A 87 -12.08 -4.57 -6.10
C ASP A 87 -13.58 -4.93 -6.10
N TYR A 88 -14.44 -3.93 -6.16
CA TYR A 88 -15.89 -4.11 -6.12
C TYR A 88 -16.58 -3.79 -7.45
N GLU A 89 -15.81 -3.57 -8.53
CA GLU A 89 -16.35 -3.24 -9.85
C GLU A 89 -17.35 -4.28 -10.35
N GLU A 90 -17.05 -5.57 -10.21
CA GLU A 90 -17.96 -6.65 -10.60
C GLU A 90 -19.24 -6.67 -9.74
N THR A 91 -19.08 -6.44 -8.44
CA THR A 91 -20.20 -6.42 -7.49
C THR A 91 -21.22 -5.34 -7.79
N ASP A 92 -20.78 -4.16 -8.21
CA ASP A 92 -21.67 -3.05 -8.59
C ASP A 92 -22.50 -3.35 -9.85
N ASN A 93 -22.02 -4.26 -10.69
CA ASN A 93 -22.65 -4.63 -11.96
C ASN A 93 -23.48 -5.92 -11.89
N ASP A 94 -23.42 -6.66 -10.78
CA ASP A 94 -24.15 -7.92 -10.59
C ASP A 94 -25.47 -7.70 -9.82
N HIS A 95 -26.60 -7.79 -10.54
CA HIS A 95 -27.93 -7.69 -9.95
C HIS A 95 -28.36 -8.93 -9.15
N THR A 96 -27.64 -10.05 -9.26
CA THR A 96 -27.97 -11.28 -8.52
C THR A 96 -27.42 -11.30 -7.10
N GLY A 97 -26.39 -10.49 -6.82
CA GLY A 97 -25.68 -10.44 -5.54
C GLY A 97 -24.67 -11.57 -5.35
N GLN A 98 -24.50 -12.46 -6.32
CA GLN A 98 -23.56 -13.58 -6.25
C GLN A 98 -22.10 -13.10 -6.21
N ALA A 99 -21.76 -12.08 -7.00
CA ALA A 99 -20.42 -11.48 -6.99
C ALA A 99 -20.05 -10.88 -5.63
N ALA A 100 -21.03 -10.35 -4.88
CA ALA A 100 -20.81 -9.86 -3.52
C ALA A 100 -20.47 -11.01 -2.55
N HIS A 101 -21.09 -12.17 -2.72
CA HIS A 101 -20.83 -13.36 -1.90
C HIS A 101 -19.47 -13.99 -2.20
N ASP A 102 -19.04 -13.96 -3.46
CA ASP A 102 -17.80 -14.58 -3.91
C ASP A 102 -16.57 -13.65 -3.84
N ILE A 103 -16.79 -12.38 -3.49
CA ILE A 103 -15.75 -11.34 -3.47
C ILE A 103 -14.54 -11.77 -2.63
N LYS A 104 -13.35 -11.54 -3.19
CA LYS A 104 -12.07 -11.85 -2.54
C LYS A 104 -11.32 -10.58 -2.19
N GLN A 105 -10.80 -10.54 -0.97
CA GLN A 105 -9.76 -9.59 -0.61
C GLN A 105 -8.44 -10.05 -1.23
N SER A 106 -7.62 -9.11 -1.70
CA SER A 106 -6.29 -9.34 -2.24
C SER A 106 -5.22 -8.67 -1.39
N LEU A 107 -4.04 -9.27 -1.34
CA LEU A 107 -2.81 -8.65 -0.89
C LEU A 107 -2.08 -8.10 -2.12
N THR A 108 -2.07 -6.77 -2.26
CA THR A 108 -1.44 -6.07 -3.38
C THR A 108 -0.11 -5.43 -2.93
N PHE A 109 0.94 -5.60 -3.74
CA PHE A 109 2.22 -4.94 -3.54
C PHE A 109 2.44 -3.84 -4.60
N TYR A 110 2.70 -2.63 -4.11
CA TYR A 110 3.08 -1.47 -4.91
C TYR A 110 4.58 -1.23 -4.76
N GLU A 111 5.31 -1.27 -5.87
CA GLU A 111 6.75 -0.98 -5.91
C GLU A 111 6.98 0.43 -6.45
N LEU A 112 7.81 1.19 -5.74
CA LEU A 112 8.33 2.47 -6.19
C LEU A 112 9.65 2.23 -6.92
N ASP A 113 9.66 2.40 -8.24
CA ASP A 113 10.89 2.38 -9.01
C ASP A 113 11.58 3.73 -8.91
N LEU A 114 12.70 3.78 -8.17
CA LEU A 114 13.46 5.01 -7.95
C LEU A 114 14.20 5.48 -9.21
N GLY A 115 14.53 4.59 -10.14
CA GLY A 115 15.21 4.93 -11.39
C GLY A 115 14.26 5.52 -12.42
N LEU A 116 13.08 4.93 -12.55
CA LEU A 116 12.03 5.37 -13.49
C LEU A 116 11.07 6.39 -12.88
N ASN A 117 11.14 6.64 -11.58
CA ASN A 117 10.31 7.60 -10.85
C ASN A 117 8.80 7.40 -11.06
N HIS A 118 8.35 6.15 -10.93
CA HIS A 118 6.93 5.79 -11.01
C HIS A 118 6.61 4.66 -10.02
N VAL A 119 5.32 4.52 -9.68
CA VAL A 119 4.83 3.43 -8.83
C VAL A 119 4.11 2.42 -9.70
N VAL A 120 4.45 1.14 -9.53
CA VAL A 120 3.82 0.03 -10.25
C VAL A 120 3.14 -0.91 -9.28
N ARG A 121 1.94 -1.40 -9.65
CA ARG A 121 1.30 -2.51 -8.96
C ARG A 121 2.01 -3.80 -9.40
N LYS A 122 3.01 -4.21 -8.64
CA LYS A 122 3.93 -5.29 -9.01
C LYS A 122 3.32 -6.68 -8.89
N TYR A 123 2.57 -6.90 -7.81
CA TYR A 123 1.97 -8.20 -7.52
C TYR A 123 0.63 -8.01 -6.81
N SER A 124 -0.28 -8.96 -7.02
CA SER A 124 -1.57 -9.00 -6.32
C SER A 124 -2.05 -10.44 -6.23
N GLU A 125 -2.25 -10.92 -5.01
CA GLU A 125 -2.69 -12.29 -4.75
C GLU A 125 -4.02 -12.27 -3.96
N PRO A 126 -5.04 -13.03 -4.38
CA PRO A 126 -6.26 -13.19 -3.59
C PRO A 126 -5.96 -13.95 -2.28
N LEU A 127 -6.54 -13.48 -1.19
CA LEU A 127 -6.46 -14.13 0.12
C LEU A 127 -7.57 -15.17 0.28
N GLU A 128 -7.25 -16.26 0.96
CA GLU A 128 -8.25 -17.28 1.32
C GLU A 128 -9.29 -16.74 2.31
N LYS A 129 -8.85 -15.86 3.22
CA LYS A 129 -9.67 -15.24 4.27
C LYS A 129 -9.46 -13.74 4.29
N PHE A 130 -10.53 -13.02 4.66
CA PHE A 130 -10.44 -11.60 4.92
C PHE A 130 -9.50 -11.33 6.10
N ALA A 131 -8.55 -10.45 5.85
CA ALA A 131 -7.57 -9.91 6.77
C ALA A 131 -7.94 -8.48 7.15
N ASN A 132 -7.55 -8.10 8.36
CA ASN A 132 -7.82 -6.77 8.92
C ASN A 132 -6.54 -6.00 9.30
N LEU A 133 -5.40 -6.67 9.33
CA LEU A 133 -4.12 -6.09 9.73
C LEU A 133 -2.96 -6.73 8.96
N LEU A 134 -1.96 -5.90 8.60
CA LEU A 134 -0.65 -6.36 8.13
C LEU A 134 0.42 -5.96 9.13
N ILE A 135 1.45 -6.80 9.27
CA ILE A 135 2.63 -6.52 10.09
C ILE A 135 3.88 -6.69 9.22
N THR A 136 4.72 -5.66 9.17
CA THR A 136 6.00 -5.70 8.47
C THR A 136 6.94 -6.71 9.11
N VAL A 137 7.55 -7.58 8.31
CA VAL A 137 8.61 -8.49 8.75
C VAL A 137 9.96 -7.90 8.35
N PRO A 138 10.96 -7.82 9.27
CA PRO A 138 12.30 -7.31 8.95
C PRO A 138 12.99 -8.10 7.84
N ALA A 139 13.92 -7.47 7.14
CA ALA A 139 14.66 -8.08 6.03
C ALA A 139 16.18 -8.17 6.25
N GLY A 140 16.87 -8.84 5.32
CA GLY A 140 18.32 -8.95 5.30
C GLY A 140 18.84 -9.85 6.41
N THR A 141 19.81 -9.36 7.18
CA THR A 141 20.37 -10.12 8.33
C THR A 141 19.41 -10.19 9.52
N GLU A 142 18.36 -9.38 9.53
CA GLU A 142 17.40 -9.26 10.63
C GLU A 142 16.11 -10.08 10.40
N GLY A 143 15.88 -10.57 9.18
CA GLY A 143 14.70 -11.38 8.89
C GLY A 143 14.48 -11.65 7.39
N PRO A 144 13.41 -12.41 7.08
CA PRO A 144 13.16 -12.90 5.72
C PRO A 144 12.45 -11.90 4.79
N SER A 145 12.16 -10.66 5.21
CA SER A 145 11.22 -9.75 4.53
C SER A 145 9.77 -10.28 4.52
N GLY A 146 8.88 -9.58 3.82
CA GLY A 146 7.48 -9.93 3.67
C GLY A 146 6.56 -9.29 4.72
N VAL A 147 5.36 -9.85 4.83
CA VAL A 147 4.31 -9.38 5.74
C VAL A 147 3.63 -10.54 6.45
N LEU A 148 3.21 -10.32 7.69
CA LEU A 148 2.23 -11.17 8.36
C LEU A 148 0.84 -10.62 8.08
N VAL A 149 0.00 -11.46 7.50
CA VAL A 149 -1.41 -11.19 7.20
C VAL A 149 -2.24 -11.73 8.37
N CYS A 150 -2.88 -10.83 9.11
CA CYS A 150 -3.75 -11.20 10.23
C CYS A 150 -5.19 -11.29 9.75
N SER A 151 -5.77 -12.49 9.87
CA SER A 151 -7.16 -12.80 9.54
C SER A 151 -7.87 -13.36 10.78
N GLU A 152 -9.19 -13.47 10.71
CA GLU A 152 -9.97 -14.03 11.81
C GLU A 152 -9.51 -15.47 12.14
N ASN A 153 -8.89 -15.65 13.31
CA ASN A 153 -8.32 -16.91 13.81
C ASN A 153 -7.03 -17.41 13.11
N TYR A 154 -6.41 -16.63 12.22
CA TYR A 154 -5.22 -17.04 11.45
C TYR A 154 -4.19 -15.91 11.35
N ILE A 155 -2.92 -16.30 11.33
CA ILE A 155 -1.81 -15.43 10.91
C ILE A 155 -1.06 -16.17 9.81
N THR A 156 -0.98 -15.54 8.64
CA THR A 156 -0.32 -16.12 7.47
C THR A 156 0.88 -15.27 7.11
N PHE A 157 2.06 -15.89 7.05
CA PHE A 157 3.24 -15.23 6.50
C PHE A 157 3.18 -15.25 4.97
N LYS A 158 3.36 -14.09 4.35
CA LYS A 158 3.42 -13.92 2.90
C LYS A 158 4.70 -13.17 2.54
N ASN A 159 5.60 -13.85 1.84
CA ASN A 159 6.82 -13.25 1.34
C ASN A 159 6.57 -12.53 0.01
N PHE A 160 7.44 -11.60 -0.33
CA PHE A 160 7.46 -10.97 -1.64
C PHE A 160 8.07 -11.94 -2.67
N GLY A 161 7.24 -12.49 -3.56
CA GLY A 161 7.68 -13.37 -4.64
C GLY A 161 7.39 -14.87 -4.47
N ASP A 162 6.72 -15.26 -3.37
CA ASP A 162 6.12 -16.60 -3.19
C ASP A 162 4.64 -16.64 -3.64
#